data_AF-A0A428TLT4-F1
#
_entry.id   AF-A0A428TLT4-F1
#
_cell.length_a   1.000
_cell.length_b   1.000
_cell.length_c   1.000
_cell.angle_alpha   90.00
_cell.angle_beta   90.00
_cell.angle_gamma   90.00
#
_symmetry.space_group_name_H-M   'P 1'
#
loop_
_entity.id
_entity.type
_entity.pdbx_description
1 polymer ?
#
loop_
_entity_poly.entity_id
_entity_poly.type
_entity_poly.pdbx_seq_one_letter_code
_entity_poly.pdbx_strand_id
1 'polypeptide(L)'
;MLTLTSVETPTMDITVLDFESEGLGTRKVHSDTIVDLLEEPLPPDHRCFRWINIKHPSPDAISILREHTRLEGLGLEKELSKTQLPWDSNGYASVVLPLLYLDSSTNVPNETRNISSVQKEMIQECVYIISNSDSKVITIFDRPDHEVDNSVKAMLSRRCSSRQIPRASSLLSAVICIVVDRSVDRAMTCSERVKALELHVLTQPEEQHIQDVYLMLVSIRGIQRSLRASMRLIEALRTHESTSGRPGECEGMVNASRDGQPTVSQDPCLKVVALRCSTAIRSLDTLLEVLERCFDLLLRSFSFRWQTTRAQMLWIVVWLLLGTAILAIILKLALVK
;
A
#
# COMPACT_ATOMS: atom_id res chain seq x y z
N MET A 1 -12.82 -11.71 35.15
CA MET A 1 -11.36 -11.49 35.21
C MET A 1 -10.75 -12.40 34.15
N LEU A 2 -10.78 -11.96 32.88
CA LEU A 2 -10.23 -12.70 31.75
C LEU A 2 -8.74 -12.37 31.68
N THR A 3 -7.91 -13.37 31.92
CA THR A 3 -6.46 -13.32 31.70
C THR A 3 -6.23 -13.15 30.20
N LEU A 4 -5.94 -11.91 29.79
CA LEU A 4 -5.36 -11.62 28.49
C LEU A 4 -4.06 -12.42 28.40
N THR A 5 -4.08 -13.48 27.60
CA THR A 5 -2.88 -14.14 27.10
C THR A 5 -2.00 -13.06 26.49
N SER A 6 -0.84 -12.84 27.09
CA SER A 6 0.22 -11.96 26.61
C SER A 6 0.44 -12.17 25.12
N VAL A 7 -0.14 -11.32 24.28
CA VAL A 7 0.31 -11.13 22.92
C VAL A 7 1.71 -10.56 23.08
N GLU A 8 2.74 -11.35 22.76
CA GLU A 8 4.12 -10.85 22.69
C GLU A 8 4.11 -9.62 21.80
N THR A 9 4.27 -8.45 22.40
CA THR A 9 4.46 -7.22 21.64
C THR A 9 5.73 -7.41 20.81
N PRO A 10 5.68 -7.20 19.49
CA PRO A 10 6.86 -7.38 18.66
C PRO A 10 7.99 -6.49 19.19
N THR A 11 9.15 -7.08 19.43
CA THR A 11 10.32 -6.35 19.92
C THR A 11 10.79 -5.36 18.86
N MET A 12 10.97 -4.09 19.26
CA MET A 12 11.50 -3.04 18.40
C MET A 12 12.87 -3.44 17.84
N ASP A 13 13.05 -3.32 16.52
CA ASP A 13 14.31 -3.64 15.82
C ASP A 13 14.82 -2.40 15.10
N ILE A 14 16.04 -1.99 15.44
CA ILE A 14 16.72 -0.83 14.82
C ILE A 14 17.90 -1.34 14.03
N THR A 15 17.85 -1.12 12.71
CA THR A 15 18.98 -1.40 11.81
C THR A 15 19.58 -0.09 11.34
N VAL A 16 20.88 0.09 11.57
CA VAL A 16 21.63 1.26 11.10
C VAL A 16 22.62 0.82 10.03
N LEU A 17 22.60 1.54 8.92
CA LEU A 17 23.57 1.40 7.84
C LEU A 17 24.32 2.71 7.64
N ASP A 18 25.62 2.65 7.92
CA ASP A 18 26.55 3.74 7.65
C ASP A 18 27.24 3.45 6.31
N PHE A 19 27.12 4.40 5.39
CA PHE A 19 27.84 4.37 4.13
C PHE A 19 29.16 5.12 4.29
N GLU A 20 30.28 4.42 4.13
CA GLU A 20 31.63 4.97 4.18
C GLU A 20 32.35 4.79 2.84
N SER A 21 33.42 5.56 2.63
CA SER A 21 34.23 5.49 1.41
C SER A 21 34.88 4.10 1.20
N GLU A 22 35.09 3.33 2.27
CA GLU A 22 35.68 1.98 2.24
C GLU A 22 34.66 0.83 2.25
N GLY A 23 33.37 1.09 2.50
CA GLY A 23 32.37 0.02 2.55
C GLY A 23 31.03 0.39 3.18
N LEU A 24 30.16 -0.62 3.30
CA LEU A 24 28.86 -0.50 3.96
C LEU A 24 28.95 -1.11 5.36
N GLY A 25 28.91 -0.28 6.40
CA GLY A 25 28.87 -0.72 7.79
C GLY A 25 27.42 -0.96 8.21
N THR A 26 27.07 -2.21 8.55
CA THR A 26 25.74 -2.54 9.08
C THR A 26 25.83 -2.85 10.56
N ARG A 27 25.10 -2.13 11.41
CA ARG A 27 24.94 -2.46 12.83
C ARG A 27 23.47 -2.60 13.19
N LYS A 28 23.16 -3.59 14.03
CA LYS A 28 21.88 -3.66 14.73
C LYS A 28 22.05 -2.99 16.08
N VAL A 29 21.12 -2.11 16.44
CA VAL A 29 21.16 -1.33 17.67
C VAL A 29 19.99 -1.75 18.55
N HIS A 30 20.20 -1.78 19.87
CA HIS A 30 19.16 -2.12 20.83
C HIS A 30 18.23 -0.91 21.10
N SER A 31 17.01 -1.18 21.56
CA SER A 31 15.93 -0.18 21.67
C SER A 31 16.22 0.96 22.65
N ASP A 32 17.09 0.72 23.63
CA ASP A 32 17.48 1.66 24.68
C ASP A 32 18.41 2.78 24.20
N THR A 33 19.12 2.57 23.08
CA THR A 33 20.19 3.46 22.59
C THR A 33 19.70 4.44 21.51
N ILE A 34 18.38 4.63 21.36
CA ILE A 34 17.83 5.46 20.26
C ILE A 34 18.20 6.94 20.38
N VAL A 35 18.24 7.49 21.59
CA VAL A 35 18.61 8.90 21.84
C VAL A 35 20.07 9.13 21.45
N ASP A 36 20.96 8.28 21.97
CA ASP A 36 22.39 8.32 21.67
C ASP A 36 22.65 8.16 20.16
N LEU A 37 21.90 7.29 19.48
CA LEU A 37 22.00 7.09 18.03
C LEU A 37 21.60 8.33 17.21
N LEU A 38 20.58 9.06 17.67
CA LEU A 38 20.10 10.28 16.99
C LEU A 38 21.11 11.43 17.16
N GLU A 39 21.69 11.57 18.35
CA GLU A 39 22.72 12.57 18.68
C GLU A 39 24.11 12.21 18.16
N GLU A 40 24.36 10.93 17.86
CA GLU A 40 25.66 10.45 17.38
C GLU A 40 26.11 11.24 16.14
N PRO A 41 27.29 11.89 16.19
CA PRO A 41 27.82 12.61 15.04
C PRO A 41 28.09 11.64 13.90
N LEU A 42 27.95 12.10 12.65
CA LEU A 42 28.34 11.28 11.52
C LEU A 42 29.85 10.98 11.59
N PRO A 43 30.30 9.87 10.97
CA PRO A 43 31.71 9.65 10.71
C PRO A 43 32.33 10.90 10.06
N PRO A 44 33.59 11.25 10.38
CA PRO A 44 34.21 12.52 10.01
C PRO A 44 34.38 12.74 8.50
N ASP A 45 34.07 11.74 7.68
CA ASP A 45 34.10 11.84 6.23
C ASP A 45 32.84 12.59 5.75
N HIS A 46 33.01 13.81 5.21
CA HIS A 46 31.94 14.67 4.67
C HIS A 46 31.15 14.07 3.48
N ARG A 47 31.35 12.79 3.17
CA ARG A 47 30.71 12.03 2.08
C ARG A 47 29.92 10.81 2.60
N CYS A 48 29.84 10.64 3.91
CA CYS A 48 29.06 9.59 4.56
C CYS A 48 27.61 10.01 4.74
N PHE A 49 26.69 9.06 4.60
CA PHE A 49 25.31 9.21 5.05
C PHE A 49 24.90 7.99 5.85
N ARG A 50 23.94 8.20 6.76
CA ARG A 50 23.43 7.16 7.66
C ARG A 50 21.96 6.88 7.33
N TRP A 51 21.65 5.61 7.11
CA TRP A 51 20.27 5.13 7.03
C TRP A 51 19.90 4.44 8.34
N ILE A 52 18.89 4.95 9.03
CA ILE A 52 18.34 4.38 10.26
C ILE A 52 16.97 3.79 9.93
N ASN A 53 16.82 2.50 10.12
CA ASN A 53 15.58 1.78 9.89
C ASN A 53 15.00 1.27 11.20
N ILE A 54 13.81 1.75 11.55
CA ILE A 54 13.13 1.45 12.81
C ILE A 54 11.88 0.64 12.50
N LYS A 55 11.76 -0.54 13.11
CA LYS A 55 10.63 -1.45 12.93
C LYS A 55 9.92 -1.68 14.26
N HIS A 56 8.59 -1.71 14.22
CA HIS A 56 7.74 -1.84 15.41
C HIS A 56 8.12 -0.81 16.49
N PRO A 57 8.00 0.49 16.18
CA PRO A 57 8.41 1.52 17.12
C PRO A 57 7.53 1.48 18.37
N SER A 58 8.15 1.48 19.55
CA SER A 58 7.39 1.60 20.80
C SER A 58 6.77 3.00 20.94
N PRO A 59 5.65 3.17 21.65
CA PRO A 59 5.05 4.48 21.91
C PRO A 59 6.02 5.51 22.51
N ASP A 60 6.97 5.03 23.32
CA ASP A 60 8.01 5.86 23.93
C ASP A 60 9.05 6.28 22.89
N ALA A 61 9.52 5.36 22.03
CA ALA A 61 10.45 5.66 20.95
C ALA A 61 9.88 6.68 19.95
N ILE A 62 8.57 6.59 19.66
CA ILE A 62 7.84 7.54 18.83
C ILE A 62 7.89 8.95 19.43
N SER A 63 7.65 9.05 20.75
CA SER A 63 7.66 10.33 21.45
C SER A 63 9.05 10.97 21.43
N ILE A 64 10.09 10.16 21.64
CA ILE A 64 11.50 10.58 21.55
C ILE A 64 11.84 11.05 20.14
N LEU A 65 11.46 10.28 19.11
CA LEU A 65 11.69 10.64 17.71
C LEU A 65 11.03 11.97 17.40
N ARG A 66 9.75 12.14 17.77
CA ARG A 66 8.99 13.37 17.55
C ARG A 66 9.66 14.60 18.17
N GLU A 67 10.20 14.46 19.39
CA GLU A 67 10.91 15.55 20.07
C GLU A 67 12.22 15.89 19.35
N HIS A 68 13.03 14.89 19.00
CA HIS A 68 14.34 15.08 18.37
C HIS A 68 14.24 15.58 16.92
N THR A 69 13.25 15.10 16.17
CA THR A 69 13.04 15.51 14.77
C THR A 69 12.04 16.65 14.64
N ARG A 70 11.54 17.23 15.75
CA ARG A 70 10.52 18.29 15.83
C ARG A 70 9.34 18.08 14.87
N LEU A 71 8.87 16.84 14.78
CA LEU A 71 7.75 16.49 13.92
C LEU A 71 6.44 16.92 14.60
N GLU A 72 6.05 18.19 14.44
CA GLU A 72 4.83 18.74 15.06
C GLU A 72 3.53 18.06 14.58
N GLY A 73 3.60 17.15 13.59
CA GLY A 73 2.43 16.51 12.97
C GLY A 73 2.41 14.97 12.95
N LEU A 74 3.33 14.27 13.63
CA LEU A 74 3.38 12.79 13.58
C LEU A 74 2.30 12.16 14.48
N GLY A 75 1.05 12.26 14.05
CA GLY A 75 -0.03 11.43 14.54
C GLY A 75 0.07 10.04 13.92
N LEU A 76 0.82 9.13 14.56
CA LEU A 76 0.70 7.69 14.29
C LEU A 76 -0.74 7.18 14.51
N GLU A 77 -1.55 7.98 15.19
CA GLU A 77 -2.99 7.86 15.19
C GLU A 77 -3.59 8.38 13.87
N LYS A 78 -3.77 7.44 12.92
CA LYS A 78 -4.90 7.43 11.98
C LYS A 78 -5.05 8.54 10.93
N GLU A 79 -4.10 9.45 10.69
CA GLU A 79 -4.23 10.41 9.58
C GLU A 79 -3.53 9.96 8.28
N LEU A 80 -4.05 8.87 7.69
CA LEU A 80 -3.78 8.42 6.31
C LEU A 80 -4.17 9.46 5.22
N SER A 81 -4.80 10.56 5.61
CA SER A 81 -5.46 11.54 4.74
C SER A 81 -4.70 12.84 4.54
N LYS A 82 -3.63 13.11 5.29
CA LYS A 82 -2.79 14.30 5.08
C LYS A 82 -1.39 13.88 4.68
N THR A 83 -1.14 13.86 3.37
CA THR A 83 0.20 14.05 2.86
C THR A 83 0.69 15.41 3.36
N GLN A 84 1.38 15.43 4.51
CA GLN A 84 1.97 16.66 5.05
C GLN A 84 3.14 17.08 4.15
N LEU A 85 3.35 18.39 4.07
CA LEU A 85 4.33 19.00 3.17
C LEU A 85 5.72 18.39 3.43
N PRO A 86 6.47 18.04 2.37
CA PRO A 86 7.71 17.28 2.54
C PRO A 86 8.88 18.06 3.13
N TRP A 87 8.75 19.34 3.49
CA TRP A 87 9.89 20.15 3.93
C TRP A 87 9.49 21.13 5.04
N ASP A 88 10.23 21.09 6.15
CA ASP A 88 10.17 22.09 7.20
C ASP A 88 11.23 23.18 6.96
N SER A 89 10.96 24.39 7.47
CA SER A 89 11.85 25.56 7.38
C SER A 89 13.26 25.34 7.97
N ASN A 90 13.48 24.24 8.69
CA ASN A 90 14.75 23.84 9.29
C ASN A 90 15.55 22.81 8.45
N GLY A 91 15.14 22.50 7.22
CA GLY A 91 15.89 21.58 6.34
C GLY A 91 15.64 20.09 6.60
N TYR A 92 14.61 19.76 7.39
CA TYR A 92 14.10 18.40 7.51
C TYR A 92 13.05 18.14 6.44
N ALA A 93 13.09 16.95 5.85
CA ALA A 93 12.07 16.47 4.95
C ALA A 93 11.30 15.31 5.56
N SER A 94 9.99 15.48 5.80
CA SER A 94 9.13 14.43 6.37
C SER A 94 8.12 13.96 5.34
N VAL A 95 8.10 12.67 5.06
CA VAL A 95 7.32 12.05 4.00
C VAL A 95 6.55 10.87 4.58
N VAL A 96 5.23 10.84 4.37
CA VAL A 96 4.38 9.69 4.75
C VAL A 96 3.89 9.01 3.49
N LEU A 97 4.25 7.73 3.32
CA LEU A 97 3.91 6.94 2.15
C LEU A 97 3.05 5.74 2.54
N PRO A 98 2.00 5.42 1.77
CA PRO A 98 1.26 4.21 2.01
C PRO A 98 2.01 2.99 1.46
N LEU A 99 2.12 1.94 2.28
CA LEU A 99 2.66 0.64 1.93
C LEU A 99 1.55 -0.42 1.97
N LEU A 100 1.43 -1.19 0.90
CA LEU A 100 0.41 -2.23 0.78
C LEU A 100 0.99 -3.59 1.16
N TYR A 101 0.30 -4.30 2.04
CA TYR A 101 0.62 -5.65 2.47
C TYR A 101 -0.47 -6.61 2.03
N LEU A 102 -0.06 -7.83 1.66
CA LEU A 102 -0.97 -8.94 1.45
C LEU A 102 -0.92 -9.80 2.71
N ASP A 103 -1.96 -9.72 3.54
CA ASP A 103 -2.03 -10.59 4.70
C ASP A 103 -2.34 -12.02 4.25
N SER A 104 -1.44 -12.95 4.56
CA SER A 104 -1.65 -14.38 4.34
C SER A 104 -2.23 -15.10 5.56
N SER A 105 -2.51 -14.39 6.66
CA SER A 105 -2.99 -14.98 7.90
C SER A 105 -4.49 -15.28 7.86
N THR A 106 -4.83 -16.45 7.34
CA THR A 106 -5.85 -17.29 7.98
C THR A 106 -5.33 -18.72 8.05
N ASN A 107 -4.56 -19.03 9.09
CA ASN A 107 -4.40 -20.40 9.57
C ASN A 107 -5.75 -20.84 10.17
N VAL A 108 -6.71 -21.20 9.33
CA VAL A 108 -7.83 -22.04 9.75
C VAL A 108 -7.40 -23.48 9.43
N PRO A 109 -7.18 -24.34 10.45
CA PRO A 109 -6.95 -25.74 10.19
C PRO A 109 -8.27 -26.39 9.77
N ASN A 110 -8.17 -27.23 8.74
CA ASN A 110 -9.12 -28.26 8.30
C ASN A 110 -10.24 -27.90 7.31
N GLU A 111 -10.18 -28.65 6.20
CA GLU A 111 -11.30 -29.30 5.53
C GLU A 111 -12.51 -28.42 5.20
N THR A 112 -12.36 -27.57 4.20
CA THR A 112 -13.23 -27.57 3.01
C THR A 112 -12.62 -26.60 2.02
N ARG A 113 -12.18 -27.12 0.87
CA ARG A 113 -11.77 -26.30 -0.28
C ARG A 113 -13.01 -25.62 -0.85
N ASN A 114 -13.43 -24.54 -0.21
CA ASN A 114 -14.26 -23.54 -0.84
C ASN A 114 -13.33 -22.41 -1.26
N ILE A 115 -13.51 -21.95 -2.49
CA ILE A 115 -12.75 -20.89 -3.16
C ILE A 115 -12.73 -19.56 -2.37
N SER A 116 -13.54 -19.45 -1.31
CA SER A 116 -13.58 -18.36 -0.34
C SER A 116 -12.44 -18.36 0.70
N SER A 117 -11.64 -19.42 0.84
CA SER A 117 -10.71 -19.58 1.99
C SER A 117 -9.28 -19.08 1.79
N VAL A 118 -9.00 -18.28 0.76
CA VAL A 118 -7.72 -17.53 0.65
C VAL A 118 -8.02 -16.08 0.28
N GLN A 119 -8.89 -15.43 1.04
CA GLN A 119 -8.98 -13.97 1.01
C GLN A 119 -7.73 -13.42 1.69
N LYS A 120 -6.66 -13.23 0.90
CA LYS A 120 -5.55 -12.38 1.35
C LYS A 120 -6.08 -10.97 1.46
N GLU A 121 -6.29 -10.46 2.67
CA GLU A 121 -6.73 -9.08 2.83
C GLU A 121 -5.58 -8.14 2.44
N MET A 122 -5.91 -7.11 1.67
CA MET A 122 -4.95 -6.07 1.36
C MET A 122 -4.96 -5.08 2.52
N ILE A 123 -3.90 -5.07 3.31
CA ILE A 123 -3.75 -4.16 4.43
C ILE A 123 -2.92 -2.96 3.95
N GLN A 124 -3.38 -1.76 4.32
CA GLN A 124 -2.66 -0.53 4.05
C GLN A 124 -2.01 -0.04 5.35
N GLU A 125 -0.71 0.23 5.28
CA GLU A 125 0.07 0.82 6.37
C GLU A 125 0.77 2.09 5.90
N CYS A 126 1.33 2.82 6.86
CA CYS A 126 2.09 4.04 6.60
C CYS A 126 3.56 3.82 6.92
N VAL A 127 4.41 4.22 5.99
CA VAL A 127 5.86 4.31 6.17
C VAL A 127 6.21 5.78 6.33
N TYR A 128 6.87 6.11 7.42
CA TYR A 128 7.39 7.46 7.66
C TYR A 128 8.84 7.50 7.21
N ILE A 129 9.18 8.47 6.39
CA ILE A 129 10.54 8.70 5.91
C ILE A 129 10.90 10.13 6.28
N ILE A 130 11.98 10.27 7.03
CA ILE A 130 12.48 11.55 7.51
C ILE A 130 13.91 11.70 6.99
N SER A 131 14.23 12.83 6.37
CA SER A 131 15.58 13.16 5.96
C SER A 131 16.02 14.46 6.63
N ASN A 132 17.24 14.52 7.14
CA ASN A 132 17.85 15.75 7.63
C ASN A 132 18.93 16.21 6.65
N SER A 133 18.95 17.51 6.33
CA SER A 133 19.82 18.30 5.42
C SER A 133 21.12 17.66 4.89
N ASP A 134 20.98 16.50 4.24
CA ASP A 134 21.97 15.74 3.47
C ASP A 134 22.77 14.62 4.15
N SER A 135 22.51 14.26 5.41
CA SER A 135 23.38 13.29 6.13
C SER A 135 22.69 12.09 6.80
N LYS A 136 21.41 12.21 7.20
CA LYS A 136 20.67 11.12 7.87
C LYS A 136 19.31 10.91 7.19
N VAL A 137 18.98 9.66 6.91
CA VAL A 137 17.64 9.24 6.48
C VAL A 137 17.10 8.22 7.49
N ILE A 138 15.94 8.50 8.07
CA ILE A 138 15.26 7.66 9.04
C ILE A 138 13.99 7.11 8.39
N THR A 139 13.82 5.79 8.42
CA THR A 139 12.60 5.11 7.97
C THR A 139 11.95 4.41 9.15
N ILE A 140 10.64 4.58 9.31
CA ILE A 140 9.87 3.97 10.38
C ILE A 140 8.78 3.10 9.74
N PHE A 141 8.78 1.82 10.10
CA PHE A 141 7.82 0.81 9.65
C PHE A 141 7.02 0.29 10.85
N ASP A 142 5.68 0.29 10.71
CA ASP A 142 4.80 -0.33 11.69
C ASP A 142 4.91 -1.87 11.59
N ARG A 143 4.67 -2.45 10.40
CA ARG A 143 5.07 -3.84 10.11
C ARG A 143 6.33 -3.92 9.26
N PRO A 144 7.29 -4.79 9.61
CA PRO A 144 8.53 -4.91 8.87
C PRO A 144 8.29 -5.58 7.52
N ASP A 145 8.81 -4.96 6.46
CA ASP A 145 8.95 -5.60 5.16
C ASP A 145 10.42 -5.92 4.89
N HIS A 146 10.78 -7.19 5.06
CA HIS A 146 12.14 -7.67 4.78
C HIS A 146 12.55 -7.47 3.32
N GLU A 147 11.59 -7.45 2.38
CA GLU A 147 11.89 -7.22 0.97
C GLU A 147 12.31 -5.79 0.71
N VAL A 148 11.72 -4.81 1.42
CA VAL A 148 12.15 -3.41 1.36
C VAL A 148 13.57 -3.28 1.88
N ASP A 149 13.86 -3.85 3.05
CA ASP A 149 15.21 -3.82 3.63
C ASP A 149 16.27 -4.41 2.70
N ASN A 150 15.96 -5.57 2.13
CA ASN A 150 16.86 -6.27 1.23
C ASN A 150 17.09 -5.49 -0.06
N SER A 151 16.02 -4.87 -0.60
CA SER A 151 16.13 -3.99 -1.77
C SER A 151 16.98 -2.76 -1.48
N VAL A 152 16.83 -2.13 -0.31
CA VAL A 152 17.65 -0.97 0.08
C VAL A 152 19.11 -1.38 0.28
N LYS A 153 19.38 -2.48 1.01
CA LYS A 153 20.73 -3.01 1.20
C LYS A 153 21.41 -3.37 -0.13
N ALA A 154 20.72 -4.09 -1.00
CA ALA A 154 21.25 -4.46 -2.32
C ALA A 154 21.56 -3.24 -3.19
N MET A 155 20.70 -2.22 -3.14
CA MET A 155 20.89 -0.96 -3.84
C MET A 155 22.10 -0.18 -3.31
N LEU A 156 22.26 -0.12 -1.97
CA LEU A 156 23.44 0.48 -1.33
C LEU A 156 24.72 -0.26 -1.66
N SER A 157 24.75 -1.59 -1.54
CA SER A 157 25.92 -2.41 -1.89
C SER A 157 26.33 -2.21 -3.35
N ARG A 158 25.37 -2.14 -4.27
CA ARG A 158 25.64 -1.86 -5.70
C ARG A 158 26.24 -0.47 -5.92
N ARG A 159 25.77 0.54 -5.19
CA ARG A 159 26.31 1.91 -5.29
C ARG A 159 27.70 2.03 -4.66
N CYS A 160 27.98 1.33 -3.55
CA CYS A 160 29.33 1.19 -2.99
C CYS A 160 30.30 0.66 -4.05
N SER A 161 29.94 -0.45 -4.72
CA SER A 161 30.79 -1.06 -5.75
C SER A 161 31.04 -0.14 -6.95
N SER A 162 30.07 0.72 -7.28
CA SER A 162 30.18 1.66 -8.40
C SER A 162 30.97 2.93 -8.06
N ARG A 163 31.47 3.10 -6.83
CA ARG A 163 32.14 4.32 -6.29
C ARG A 163 31.36 5.61 -6.57
N GLN A 164 30.06 5.51 -6.78
CA GLN A 164 29.19 6.66 -7.01
C GLN A 164 28.67 7.11 -5.65
N ILE A 165 29.18 8.25 -5.15
CA ILE A 165 28.85 8.78 -3.83
C ILE A 165 27.36 9.17 -3.83
N PRO A 166 26.50 8.42 -3.13
CA PRO A 166 25.09 8.77 -2.99
C PRO A 166 24.97 9.95 -2.04
N ARG A 167 24.32 11.03 -2.46
CA ARG A 167 23.82 12.06 -1.53
C ARG A 167 22.62 11.49 -0.77
N ALA A 168 22.34 11.97 0.45
CA ALA A 168 21.17 11.52 1.20
C ALA A 168 19.85 11.81 0.47
N SER A 169 19.77 12.88 -0.34
CA SER A 169 18.62 13.14 -1.20
C SER A 169 18.38 12.03 -2.24
N SER A 170 19.45 11.47 -2.82
CA SER A 170 19.34 10.33 -3.75
C SER A 170 18.95 9.04 -3.02
N LEU A 171 19.36 8.88 -1.76
CA LEU A 171 18.91 7.78 -0.93
C LEU A 171 17.42 7.92 -0.59
N LEU A 172 16.97 9.11 -0.21
CA LEU A 172 15.57 9.43 0.03
C LEU A 172 14.73 9.07 -1.19
N SER A 173 15.09 9.58 -2.38
CA SER A 173 14.43 9.22 -3.65
C SER A 173 14.40 7.71 -3.88
N ALA A 174 15.51 7.01 -3.63
CA ALA A 174 15.62 5.58 -3.85
C ALA A 174 14.75 4.76 -2.87
N VAL A 175 14.70 5.13 -1.60
CA VAL A 175 13.84 4.49 -0.59
C VAL A 175 12.37 4.71 -0.95
N ILE A 176 11.98 5.94 -1.33
CA ILE A 176 10.62 6.25 -1.81
C ILE A 176 10.27 5.38 -3.02
N CYS A 177 11.19 5.25 -3.98
CA CYS A 177 11.00 4.40 -5.15
C CYS A 177 10.76 2.94 -4.77
N ILE A 178 11.58 2.38 -3.89
CA ILE A 178 11.44 0.99 -3.43
C ILE A 178 10.10 0.75 -2.73
N VAL A 179 9.70 1.65 -1.82
CA VAL A 179 8.42 1.53 -1.09
C VAL A 179 7.24 1.58 -2.05
N VAL A 180 7.24 2.52 -3.01
CA VAL A 180 6.15 2.64 -3.98
C VAL A 180 6.13 1.48 -4.98
N ASP A 181 7.29 1.03 -5.48
CA ASP A 181 7.38 -0.15 -6.35
C ASP A 181 6.82 -1.39 -5.65
N ARG A 182 7.13 -1.60 -4.36
CA ARG A 182 6.56 -2.70 -3.57
C ARG A 182 5.05 -2.59 -3.46
N SER A 183 4.51 -1.40 -3.18
CA SER A 183 3.06 -1.17 -3.18
C SER A 183 2.42 -1.48 -4.54
N VAL A 184 3.07 -1.12 -5.64
CA VAL A 184 2.58 -1.40 -6.99
C VAL A 184 2.57 -2.91 -7.27
N ASP A 185 3.63 -3.63 -6.93
CA ASP A 185 3.71 -5.09 -7.11
C ASP A 185 2.61 -5.81 -6.31
N ARG A 186 2.36 -5.37 -5.08
CA ARG A 186 1.29 -5.90 -4.22
C ARG A 186 -0.09 -5.59 -4.80
N ALA A 187 -0.31 -4.37 -5.28
CA ALA A 187 -1.56 -3.97 -5.94
C ALA A 187 -1.86 -4.86 -7.17
N MET A 188 -0.85 -5.16 -7.99
CA MET A 188 -1.02 -5.97 -9.20
C MET A 188 -1.39 -7.43 -8.92
N THR A 189 -1.16 -7.93 -7.70
CA THR A 189 -1.63 -9.26 -7.28
C THR A 189 -3.17 -9.34 -7.28
N CYS A 190 -3.87 -8.21 -7.17
CA CYS A 190 -5.33 -8.17 -7.29
C CYS A 190 -5.83 -8.62 -8.68
N SER A 191 -5.04 -8.40 -9.74
CA SER A 191 -5.40 -8.78 -11.11
C SER A 191 -5.71 -10.28 -11.24
N GLU A 192 -4.84 -11.13 -10.69
CA GLU A 192 -5.03 -12.58 -10.72
C GLU A 192 -6.27 -13.03 -9.94
N ARG A 193 -6.57 -12.34 -8.83
CA ARG A 193 -7.77 -12.61 -8.02
C ARG A 193 -9.05 -12.22 -8.74
N VAL A 194 -9.08 -11.07 -9.41
CA VAL A 194 -10.24 -10.63 -10.20
C VAL A 194 -10.49 -11.59 -11.37
N LYS A 195 -9.44 -12.02 -12.08
CA LYS A 195 -9.57 -13.01 -13.18
C LYS A 195 -10.13 -14.34 -12.69
N ALA A 196 -9.64 -14.83 -11.54
CA ALA A 196 -10.15 -16.07 -10.95
C ALA A 196 -11.63 -15.93 -10.57
N LEU A 197 -12.02 -14.80 -9.97
CA LEU A 197 -13.40 -14.52 -9.59
C LEU A 197 -14.31 -14.38 -10.83
N GLU A 198 -13.88 -13.67 -11.86
CA GLU A 198 -14.59 -13.54 -13.14
C GLU A 198 -14.87 -14.91 -13.76
N LEU A 199 -13.87 -15.78 -13.80
CA LEU A 199 -14.03 -17.14 -14.31
C LEU A 199 -15.07 -17.94 -13.51
N HIS A 200 -15.05 -17.86 -12.17
CA HIS A 200 -16.04 -18.55 -11.34
C HIS A 200 -17.45 -18.01 -11.57
N VAL A 201 -17.61 -16.69 -11.68
CA VAL A 201 -18.90 -16.05 -11.99
C VAL A 201 -19.45 -16.51 -13.35
N LEU A 202 -18.59 -16.61 -14.37
CA LEU A 202 -18.98 -17.03 -15.72
C LEU A 202 -19.35 -18.52 -15.81
N THR A 203 -18.68 -19.37 -15.03
CA THR A 203 -18.91 -20.82 -15.05
C THR A 203 -20.11 -21.22 -14.21
N GLN A 204 -20.24 -20.71 -12.99
CA GLN A 204 -21.32 -21.04 -12.06
C GLN A 204 -21.68 -19.83 -11.17
N PRO A 205 -22.75 -19.08 -11.51
CA PRO A 205 -23.16 -17.91 -10.73
C PRO A 205 -23.88 -18.32 -9.42
N GLU A 206 -23.12 -18.37 -8.32
CA GLU A 206 -23.62 -18.50 -6.95
C GLU A 206 -23.86 -17.14 -6.25
N GLU A 207 -24.75 -17.10 -5.26
CA GLU A 207 -25.05 -15.92 -4.44
C GLU A 207 -23.84 -15.45 -3.61
N GLN A 208 -22.98 -16.37 -3.17
CA GLN A 208 -21.75 -16.05 -2.40
C GLN A 208 -20.83 -15.10 -3.18
N HIS A 209 -20.78 -15.23 -4.51
CA HIS A 209 -19.95 -14.38 -5.37
C HIS A 209 -20.37 -12.91 -5.34
N ILE A 210 -21.61 -12.56 -4.95
CA ILE A 210 -22.04 -11.16 -4.83
C ILE A 210 -21.23 -10.45 -3.74
N GLN A 211 -21.07 -11.11 -2.59
CA GLN A 211 -20.28 -10.59 -1.48
C GLN A 211 -18.80 -10.50 -1.86
N ASP A 212 -18.26 -11.54 -2.51
CA ASP A 212 -16.86 -11.55 -2.94
C ASP A 212 -16.53 -10.45 -3.95
N VAL A 213 -17.40 -10.22 -4.94
CA VAL A 213 -17.26 -9.14 -5.91
C VAL A 213 -17.29 -7.78 -5.22
N TYR A 214 -18.19 -7.57 -4.27
CA TYR A 214 -18.27 -6.31 -3.51
C TYR A 214 -17.03 -6.07 -2.66
N LEU A 215 -16.56 -7.07 -1.93
CA LEU A 215 -15.33 -6.98 -1.11
C LEU A 215 -14.12 -6.68 -1.98
N MET A 216 -13.98 -7.37 -3.12
CA MET A 216 -12.92 -7.09 -4.09
C MET A 216 -12.99 -5.66 -4.62
N LEU A 217 -14.17 -5.16 -4.97
CA LEU A 217 -14.37 -3.80 -5.45
C LEU A 217 -14.00 -2.74 -4.41
N VAL A 218 -14.38 -2.93 -3.14
CA VAL A 218 -13.98 -2.04 -2.05
C VAL A 218 -12.47 -2.07 -1.84
N SER A 219 -11.85 -3.26 -1.89
CA SER A 219 -10.40 -3.40 -1.72
C SER A 219 -9.61 -2.70 -2.83
N ILE A 220 -10.02 -2.86 -4.10
CA ILE A 220 -9.39 -2.18 -5.24
C ILE A 220 -9.53 -0.67 -5.11
N ARG A 221 -10.71 -0.17 -4.73
CA ARG A 221 -10.91 1.27 -4.50
C ARG A 221 -10.00 1.79 -3.38
N GLY A 222 -9.78 1.01 -2.32
CA GLY A 222 -8.80 1.32 -1.27
C GLY A 222 -7.38 1.44 -1.82
N ILE A 223 -6.92 0.43 -2.56
CA ILE A 223 -5.61 0.40 -3.22
C ILE A 223 -5.41 1.62 -4.13
N GLN A 224 -6.42 1.95 -4.94
CA GLN A 224 -6.34 3.10 -5.83
C GLN A 224 -6.22 4.43 -5.07
N ARG A 225 -6.92 4.60 -3.94
CA ARG A 225 -6.76 5.81 -3.11
C ARG A 225 -5.32 5.92 -2.58
N SER A 226 -4.75 4.81 -2.14
CA SER A 226 -3.36 4.70 -1.67
C SER A 226 -2.35 5.06 -2.78
N LEU A 227 -2.45 4.44 -3.96
CA LEU A 227 -1.55 4.74 -5.09
C LEU A 227 -1.71 6.18 -5.62
N ARG A 228 -2.92 6.73 -5.63
CA ARG A 228 -3.12 8.14 -5.98
C ARG A 228 -2.49 9.08 -4.94
N ALA A 229 -2.47 8.70 -3.65
CA ALA A 229 -1.78 9.47 -2.62
C ALA A 229 -0.26 9.47 -2.83
N SER A 230 0.35 8.30 -3.14
CA SER A 230 1.78 8.24 -3.44
C SER A 230 2.16 9.03 -4.70
N MET A 231 1.31 9.03 -5.73
CA MET A 231 1.54 9.83 -6.94
C MET A 231 1.53 11.34 -6.67
N ARG A 232 0.60 11.84 -5.85
CA ARG A 232 0.56 13.26 -5.44
C ARG A 232 1.82 13.66 -4.69
N LEU A 233 2.32 12.77 -3.83
CA LEU A 233 3.53 13.00 -3.06
C LEU A 233 4.77 13.05 -3.96
N ILE A 234 4.92 12.09 -4.88
CA ILE A 234 6.04 12.09 -5.84
C ILE A 234 6.02 13.38 -6.69
N GLU A 235 4.83 13.83 -7.10
CA GLU A 235 4.68 15.08 -7.84
C GLU A 235 5.01 16.33 -6.98
N ALA A 236 4.64 16.33 -5.70
CA ALA A 236 5.00 17.38 -4.76
C ALA A 236 6.53 17.47 -4.54
N LEU A 237 7.20 16.32 -4.42
CA LEU A 237 8.68 16.27 -4.34
C LEU A 237 9.32 16.80 -5.62
N ARG A 238 8.79 16.42 -6.79
CA ARG A 238 9.31 16.86 -8.09
C ARG A 238 9.15 18.37 -8.32
N THR A 239 8.04 18.95 -7.87
CA THR A 239 7.73 20.37 -8.10
C THR A 239 8.51 21.29 -7.17
N HIS A 240 8.73 20.90 -5.91
CA HIS A 240 9.44 21.73 -4.93
C HIS A 240 10.93 21.93 -5.26
N GLU A 241 11.57 20.98 -5.94
CA GLU A 241 12.95 21.13 -6.41
C GLU A 241 13.11 22.15 -7.53
N SER A 242 12.04 22.38 -8.30
CA SER A 242 12.05 23.38 -9.38
C SER A 242 11.98 24.82 -8.84
N THR A 243 11.40 25.02 -7.64
CA THR A 243 11.28 26.33 -6.99
C THR A 243 12.54 26.74 -6.22
N SER A 244 13.35 25.79 -5.75
CA SER A 244 14.67 26.09 -5.16
C SER A 244 15.71 26.58 -6.19
N GLY A 245 15.40 26.56 -7.49
CA GLY A 245 16.29 26.93 -8.59
C GLY A 245 16.14 28.36 -9.13
N ARG A 246 15.37 29.24 -8.48
CA ARG A 246 15.26 30.66 -8.89
C ARG A 246 15.87 31.59 -7.83
N PRO A 247 17.07 32.17 -8.06
CA PRO A 247 17.46 33.38 -7.37
C PRO A 247 16.67 34.55 -7.95
N GLY A 248 16.04 35.33 -7.07
CA GLY A 248 15.57 36.67 -7.42
C GLY A 248 16.73 37.52 -7.93
N GLU A 249 16.43 38.37 -8.91
CA GLU A 249 17.32 39.37 -9.47
C GLU A 249 18.00 40.21 -8.39
N CYS A 250 19.33 40.22 -8.38
CA CYS A 250 20.17 41.36 -8.01
C CYS A 250 21.45 41.27 -8.85
N GLU A 251 21.64 42.25 -9.74
CA GLU A 251 22.79 42.41 -10.63
C GLU A 251 24.11 42.60 -9.87
N GLY A 252 25.21 42.03 -10.40
CA GLY A 252 26.57 42.41 -9.95
C GLY A 252 27.69 41.38 -10.16
N MET A 253 28.20 41.30 -11.39
CA MET A 253 29.61 41.07 -11.81
C MET A 253 30.45 39.86 -11.30
N VAL A 254 31.14 39.26 -12.29
CA VAL A 254 32.38 38.44 -12.28
C VAL A 254 32.25 36.90 -12.28
N ASN A 255 32.59 36.39 -13.46
CA ASN A 255 32.97 35.06 -13.95
C ASN A 255 33.53 34.00 -12.97
N ALA A 256 33.21 32.74 -13.36
CA ALA A 256 34.01 31.51 -13.31
C ALA A 256 33.89 30.62 -12.05
N SER A 257 33.01 29.62 -12.12
CA SER A 257 33.43 28.22 -12.34
C SER A 257 32.22 27.31 -12.57
N ARG A 258 32.33 26.51 -13.62
CA ARG A 258 31.39 25.45 -13.99
C ARG A 258 31.44 24.35 -12.92
N ASP A 259 30.35 24.19 -12.18
CA ASP A 259 29.97 22.86 -11.70
C ASP A 259 28.45 22.77 -11.74
N GLY A 260 27.95 22.09 -12.76
CA GLY A 260 26.52 21.85 -12.98
C GLY A 260 26.03 20.87 -11.92
N GLN A 261 25.49 21.40 -10.84
CA GLN A 261 24.89 20.64 -9.76
C GLN A 261 23.68 19.86 -10.30
N PRO A 262 23.64 18.52 -10.22
CA PRO A 262 22.45 17.77 -10.58
C PRO A 262 21.44 17.97 -9.45
N THR A 263 20.56 18.94 -9.64
CA THR A 263 19.31 19.08 -8.89
C THR A 263 18.49 17.81 -9.13
N VAL A 264 17.94 17.23 -8.06
CA VAL A 264 17.14 15.99 -8.02
C VAL A 264 15.89 16.04 -8.95
N SER A 265 15.61 17.19 -9.57
CA SER A 265 14.56 17.43 -10.57
C SER A 265 14.66 16.55 -11.82
N GLN A 266 15.80 15.86 -12.00
CA GLN A 266 16.04 14.90 -13.06
C GLN A 266 16.16 13.45 -12.58
N ASP A 267 15.86 13.11 -11.32
CA ASP A 267 15.99 11.74 -10.84
C ASP A 267 15.13 10.79 -11.70
N PRO A 268 15.77 9.98 -12.57
CA PRO A 268 15.03 9.14 -13.51
C PRO A 268 14.21 8.09 -12.77
N CYS A 269 14.63 7.72 -11.56
CA CYS A 269 13.95 6.78 -10.69
C CYS A 269 12.55 7.26 -10.31
N LEU A 270 12.38 8.50 -9.83
CA LEU A 270 11.08 9.02 -9.44
C LEU A 270 10.11 9.11 -10.62
N LYS A 271 10.60 9.48 -11.81
CA LYS A 271 9.80 9.50 -13.05
C LYS A 271 9.33 8.10 -13.45
N VAL A 272 10.22 7.11 -13.41
CA VAL A 272 9.90 5.71 -13.75
C VAL A 272 8.87 5.15 -12.77
N VAL A 273 9.04 5.39 -11.48
CA VAL A 273 8.10 4.91 -10.45
C VAL A 273 6.74 5.61 -10.55
N ALA A 274 6.70 6.93 -10.82
CA ALA A 274 5.45 7.64 -11.07
C ALA A 274 4.70 7.06 -12.30
N LEU A 275 5.44 6.73 -13.37
CA LEU A 275 4.85 6.09 -14.55
C LEU A 275 4.30 4.70 -14.22
N ARG A 276 5.04 3.88 -13.47
CA ARG A 276 4.58 2.56 -13.01
C ARG A 276 3.33 2.67 -12.15
N CYS A 277 3.30 3.61 -11.20
CA CYS A 277 2.15 3.87 -10.35
C CYS A 277 0.91 4.29 -11.17
N SER A 278 1.06 5.22 -12.13
CA SER A 278 -0.03 5.63 -13.01
C SER A 278 -0.55 4.50 -13.91
N THR A 279 0.35 3.62 -14.35
CA THR A 279 0.00 2.43 -15.13
C THR A 279 -0.77 1.42 -14.29
N ALA A 280 -0.37 1.21 -13.03
CA ALA A 280 -1.07 0.36 -12.09
C ALA A 280 -2.46 0.92 -11.70
N ILE A 281 -2.61 2.23 -11.57
CA ILE A 281 -3.93 2.83 -11.33
C ILE A 281 -4.88 2.53 -12.50
N ARG A 282 -4.38 2.69 -13.74
CA ARG A 282 -5.17 2.39 -14.95
C ARG A 282 -5.53 0.92 -15.05
N SER A 283 -4.62 0.00 -14.70
CA SER A 283 -4.96 -1.43 -14.67
C SER A 283 -6.02 -1.73 -13.60
N LEU A 284 -5.95 -1.11 -12.43
CA LEU A 284 -6.97 -1.24 -11.40
C LEU A 284 -8.34 -0.69 -11.85
N ASP A 285 -8.37 0.41 -12.62
CA ASP A 285 -9.63 0.93 -13.21
C ASP A 285 -10.26 -0.13 -14.14
N THR A 286 -9.45 -0.77 -14.99
CA THR A 286 -9.96 -1.86 -15.86
C THR A 286 -10.48 -3.06 -15.07
N LEU A 287 -9.89 -3.37 -13.91
CA LEU A 287 -10.37 -4.44 -13.04
C LEU A 287 -11.70 -4.09 -12.37
N LEU A 288 -11.91 -2.82 -12.02
CA LEU A 288 -13.20 -2.36 -11.49
C LEU A 288 -14.30 -2.51 -12.54
N GLU A 289 -14.04 -2.14 -13.80
CA GLU A 289 -15.00 -2.34 -14.89
C GLU A 289 -15.38 -3.82 -15.07
N VAL A 290 -14.40 -4.73 -14.95
CA VAL A 290 -14.65 -6.18 -15.00
C VAL A 290 -15.53 -6.64 -13.83
N LEU A 291 -15.25 -6.17 -12.61
CA LEU A 291 -16.06 -6.51 -11.44
C LEU A 291 -17.48 -5.96 -11.53
N GLU A 292 -17.67 -4.75 -12.06
CA GLU A 292 -19.00 -4.17 -12.30
C GLU A 292 -19.79 -5.01 -13.32
N ARG A 293 -19.15 -5.48 -14.39
CA ARG A 293 -19.77 -6.42 -15.34
C ARG A 293 -20.11 -7.77 -14.69
N CYS A 294 -19.24 -8.29 -13.82
CA CYS A 294 -19.52 -9.53 -13.07
C CYS A 294 -20.74 -9.34 -12.15
N PHE A 295 -20.85 -8.21 -11.48
CA PHE A 295 -21.99 -7.87 -10.64
C PHE A 295 -23.30 -7.82 -11.45
N ASP A 296 -23.28 -7.14 -12.60
CA ASP A 296 -24.45 -7.09 -13.51
C ASP A 296 -24.85 -8.49 -14.02
N LEU A 297 -23.88 -9.32 -14.37
CA LEU A 297 -24.11 -10.71 -14.78
C LEU A 297 -24.73 -11.55 -13.65
N LEU A 298 -24.24 -11.38 -12.42
CA LEU A 298 -24.81 -12.06 -11.24
C LEU A 298 -26.26 -11.63 -11.02
N LEU A 299 -26.55 -10.32 -11.05
CA LEU A 299 -27.92 -9.82 -10.90
C LEU A 299 -28.84 -10.33 -12.02
N ARG A 300 -28.35 -10.38 -13.26
CA ARG A 300 -29.11 -10.89 -14.41
C ARG A 300 -29.37 -12.39 -14.31
N SER A 301 -28.36 -13.17 -13.90
CA SER A 301 -28.52 -14.63 -13.72
C SER A 301 -29.48 -14.96 -12.57
N PHE A 302 -29.40 -14.21 -11.47
CA PHE A 302 -30.29 -14.36 -10.33
C PHE A 302 -31.72 -14.00 -10.72
N SER A 303 -31.95 -12.81 -11.28
CA SER A 303 -33.29 -12.40 -11.72
C SER A 303 -33.92 -13.40 -12.70
N PHE A 304 -33.14 -13.98 -13.63
CA PHE A 304 -33.62 -15.03 -14.52
C PHE A 304 -34.02 -16.32 -13.79
N ARG A 305 -33.21 -16.80 -12.84
CA ARG A 305 -33.56 -17.95 -11.98
C ARG A 305 -34.83 -17.70 -11.16
N TRP A 306 -34.99 -16.49 -10.61
CA TRP A 306 -36.19 -16.10 -9.87
C TRP A 306 -37.43 -16.05 -10.75
N GLN A 307 -37.30 -15.51 -11.96
CA GLN A 307 -38.41 -15.47 -12.91
C GLN A 307 -38.83 -16.89 -13.32
N THR A 308 -37.86 -17.78 -13.56
CA THR A 308 -38.12 -19.17 -13.95
C THR A 308 -38.81 -19.95 -12.82
N THR A 309 -38.31 -19.84 -11.59
CA THR A 309 -38.92 -20.50 -10.42
C THR A 309 -40.32 -19.98 -10.12
N ARG A 310 -40.56 -18.66 -10.24
CA ARG A 310 -41.91 -18.07 -10.12
C ARG A 310 -42.85 -18.62 -11.20
N ALA A 311 -42.40 -18.72 -12.45
CA ALA A 311 -43.21 -19.27 -13.53
C ALA A 311 -43.55 -20.76 -13.27
N GLN A 312 -42.58 -21.58 -12.84
CA GLN A 312 -42.81 -22.98 -12.49
C GLN A 312 -43.84 -23.12 -11.35
N MET A 313 -43.69 -22.35 -10.27
CA MET A 313 -44.66 -22.34 -9.17
C MET A 313 -46.06 -21.92 -9.63
N LEU A 314 -46.17 -20.89 -10.47
CA LEU A 314 -47.44 -20.46 -11.05
C LEU A 314 -48.08 -21.57 -11.90
N TRP A 315 -47.31 -22.22 -12.77
CA TRP A 315 -47.80 -23.36 -13.56
C TRP A 315 -48.30 -24.49 -12.67
N ILE A 316 -47.57 -24.85 -11.61
CA ILE A 316 -47.99 -25.88 -10.64
C ILE A 316 -49.31 -25.48 -9.97
N VAL A 317 -49.44 -24.25 -9.50
CA VAL A 317 -50.66 -23.75 -8.85
C VAL A 317 -51.85 -23.74 -9.82
N VAL A 318 -51.64 -23.30 -11.06
CA VAL A 318 -52.69 -23.31 -12.10
C VAL A 318 -53.17 -24.73 -12.38
N TRP A 319 -52.26 -25.70 -12.54
CA TRP A 319 -52.62 -27.10 -12.73
C TRP A 319 -53.34 -27.70 -11.52
N LEU A 320 -52.92 -27.37 -10.29
CA LEU A 320 -53.58 -27.81 -9.06
C LEU A 320 -55.02 -27.26 -8.95
N LEU A 321 -55.22 -25.97 -9.24
CA LEU A 321 -56.54 -25.34 -9.23
C LEU A 321 -57.45 -25.93 -10.30
N LEU A 322 -56.92 -26.17 -11.50
CA LEU A 322 -57.68 -26.83 -12.57
C LEU A 322 -58.07 -28.25 -12.17
N GLY A 323 -57.15 -29.03 -11.60
CA GLY A 323 -57.41 -30.40 -11.15
C GLY A 323 -58.45 -30.47 -10.03
N THR A 324 -58.37 -29.57 -9.04
CA THR A 324 -59.35 -29.50 -7.95
C THR A 324 -60.73 -29.03 -8.44
N ALA A 325 -60.81 -28.10 -9.40
CA ALA A 325 -62.06 -27.68 -10.01
C ALA A 325 -62.72 -28.82 -10.81
N ILE A 326 -61.95 -29.55 -11.63
CA ILE A 326 -62.43 -30.70 -12.38
C ILE A 326 -62.95 -31.79 -11.42
N LEU A 327 -62.20 -32.09 -10.35
CA LEU A 327 -62.62 -33.07 -9.34
C LEU A 327 -63.94 -32.66 -8.66
N ALA A 328 -64.11 -31.38 -8.32
CA ALA A 328 -65.34 -30.86 -7.73
C ALA A 328 -66.55 -30.99 -8.68
N ILE A 329 -66.35 -30.75 -9.98
CA ILE A 329 -67.39 -30.94 -11.00
C ILE A 329 -67.79 -32.41 -11.10
N ILE A 330 -66.81 -33.33 -11.13
CA ILE A 330 -67.06 -34.78 -11.17
C ILE A 330 -67.83 -35.23 -9.91
N LEU A 331 -67.41 -34.76 -8.73
CA LEU A 331 -68.08 -35.09 -7.46
C LEU A 331 -69.53 -34.59 -7.44
N LYS A 332 -69.80 -33.37 -7.93
CA LYS A 332 -71.16 -32.85 -8.06
C LYS A 332 -72.01 -33.68 -9.04
N LEU A 333 -71.46 -34.09 -10.18
CA LEU A 333 -72.18 -34.97 -11.11
C LEU A 333 -72.48 -36.35 -10.51
N ALA A 334 -71.59 -36.88 -9.67
CA ALA A 334 -71.80 -38.16 -8.99
C ALA A 334 -72.88 -38.09 -7.90
N LEU A 335 -73.03 -36.95 -7.21
CA LEU A 335 -74.01 -36.73 -6.14
C LEU A 335 -75.44 -36.45 -6.64
N VAL A 336 -75.62 -36.09 -7.91
CA VAL A 336 -76.92 -35.76 -8.52
C VAL A 336 -77.60 -37.00 -9.14
N LYS A 337 -76.91 -38.14 -9.20
CA LYS A 337 -77.48 -39.44 -9.60
C LYS A 337 -77.93 -40.24 -8.38
#